data_AF-A0A3D3YS33-F1
#
_entry.id   AF-A0A3D3YS33-F1
#
_cell.length_a   1.000
_cell.length_b   1.000
_cell.length_c   1.000
_cell.angle_alpha   90.00
_cell.angle_beta   90.00
_cell.angle_gamma   90.00
#
_symmetry.space_group_name_H-M   'P 1'
#
loop_
_entity.id
_entity.type
_entity.pdbx_description
1 polymer ?
#
loop_
_entity_poly.entity_id
_entity_poly.type
_entity_poly.pdbx_seq_one_letter_code
_entity_poly.pdbx_strand_id
1 'polypeptide(L)'
;MESWQELLEFERTWRAGSRPKDVAVRERFGLSSARYHQQLHRVLDRPEALQFDPGLVRRLRRLREARRTARFAPRLETGTARRTA
;
A
#
# COMPACT_ATOMS: atom_id res chain seq x y z
N MET A 1 16.76 -16.56 -0.65
CA MET A 1 15.95 -16.09 0.50
C MET A 1 16.61 -14.81 0.93
N GLU A 2 16.20 -13.62 0.48
CA GLU A 2 15.22 -12.77 1.18
C GLU A 2 14.57 -11.73 0.20
N SER A 3 13.53 -12.11 -0.54
CA SER A 3 12.96 -11.21 -1.56
C SER A 3 12.23 -9.98 -0.97
N TRP A 4 11.95 -9.97 0.33
CA TRP A 4 11.13 -8.95 0.98
C TRP A 4 11.96 -7.73 1.43
N GLN A 5 13.25 -7.91 1.71
CA GLN A 5 14.17 -6.82 2.02
C GLN A 5 14.42 -5.96 0.78
N GLU A 6 14.67 -6.59 -0.37
CA GLU A 6 14.82 -5.91 -1.67
C GLU A 6 13.58 -5.07 -2.03
N LEU A 7 12.39 -5.55 -1.64
CA LEU A 7 11.12 -4.86 -1.79
C LEU A 7 11.06 -3.57 -0.97
N LEU A 8 11.49 -3.61 0.30
CA LEU A 8 11.52 -2.44 1.19
C LEU A 8 12.63 -1.46 0.79
N GLU A 9 13.78 -1.98 0.39
CA GLU A 9 14.89 -1.18 -0.09
C GLU A 9 14.53 -0.46 -1.39
N PHE A 10 13.88 -1.14 -2.32
CA PHE A 10 13.33 -0.53 -3.53
C PHE A 10 12.33 0.60 -3.21
N GLU A 11 11.42 0.39 -2.25
CA GLU A 11 10.48 1.42 -1.81
C GLU A 11 11.19 2.64 -1.19
N ARG A 12 12.31 2.42 -0.50
CA ARG A 12 13.14 3.47 0.08
C ARG A 12 13.87 4.28 -0.98
N THR A 13 14.46 3.63 -1.99
CA THR A 13 15.17 4.30 -3.09
C THR A 13 14.21 5.01 -4.05
N TRP A 14 12.98 4.51 -4.17
CA TRP A 14 11.96 5.05 -5.05
C TRP A 14 11.36 6.36 -4.50
N ARG A 15 12.06 7.48 -4.68
CA ARG A 15 11.52 8.83 -4.45
C ARG A 15 11.43 9.66 -5.73
N ALA A 16 10.31 10.37 -5.82
CA ALA A 16 9.96 11.52 -6.65
C ALA A 16 10.78 11.74 -7.94
N GLY A 17 10.27 11.28 -9.08
CA GLY A 17 10.63 11.84 -10.39
C GLY A 17 11.18 10.87 -11.45
N SER A 18 11.47 9.60 -11.11
CA SER A 18 12.13 8.72 -12.08
C SER A 18 11.21 8.14 -13.16
N ARG A 19 10.19 7.33 -12.82
CA ARG A 19 9.27 6.65 -13.78
C ARG A 19 7.94 6.26 -13.10
N PRO A 20 6.93 5.72 -13.81
CA PRO A 20 5.77 5.10 -13.18
C PRO A 20 6.18 3.88 -12.35
N LYS A 21 5.73 3.81 -11.10
CA LYS A 21 6.11 2.75 -10.15
C LYS A 21 5.72 1.36 -10.65
N ASP A 22 4.59 1.27 -11.35
CA ASP A 22 4.08 0.04 -11.93
C ASP A 22 5.00 -0.56 -13.00
N VAL A 23 5.72 0.29 -13.75
CA VAL A 23 6.66 -0.16 -14.79
C VAL A 23 7.95 -0.66 -14.15
N ALA A 24 8.52 0.12 -13.22
CA ALA A 24 9.78 -0.27 -12.56
C ALA A 24 9.63 -1.54 -11.71
N VAL A 25 8.47 -1.73 -11.07
CA VAL A 25 8.15 -2.97 -10.35
C VAL A 25 8.02 -4.17 -11.30
N ARG A 26 7.38 -3.98 -12.46
CA ARG A 26 7.28 -5.02 -13.50
C ARG A 26 8.65 -5.39 -14.07
N GLU A 27 9.50 -4.42 -14.35
CA GLU A 27 10.83 -4.67 -14.92
C GLU A 27 11.78 -5.31 -13.90
N ARG A 28 11.75 -4.86 -12.64
CA ARG A 28 12.70 -5.31 -11.61
C ARG A 28 12.29 -6.64 -10.96
N PHE A 29 11.00 -6.84 -10.72
CA PHE A 29 10.50 -8.03 -10.01
C PHE A 29 9.68 -8.98 -10.90
N GLY A 30 9.34 -8.59 -12.14
CA GLY A 30 8.45 -9.39 -13.00
C GLY A 30 7.01 -9.47 -12.50
N LEU A 31 6.64 -8.66 -11.49
CA LEU A 31 5.34 -8.72 -10.83
C LEU A 31 4.42 -7.60 -11.29
N SER A 32 3.12 -7.89 -11.38
CA SER A 32 2.11 -6.85 -11.53
C SER A 32 2.04 -5.99 -10.27
N SER A 33 1.68 -4.71 -10.42
CA SER A 33 1.53 -3.76 -9.31
C SER A 33 0.58 -4.27 -8.21
N ALA A 34 -0.50 -4.95 -8.61
CA ALA A 34 -1.43 -5.58 -7.68
C ALA A 34 -0.78 -6.71 -6.86
N ARG A 35 0.06 -7.55 -7.46
CA ARG A 35 0.81 -8.59 -6.72
C ARG A 35 1.91 -8.01 -5.86
N TYR A 36 2.60 -6.97 -6.33
CA TYR A 36 3.60 -6.25 -5.55
C TYR A 36 3.02 -5.70 -4.25
N HIS A 37 1.89 -4.98 -4.32
CA HIS A 37 1.25 -4.45 -3.11
C HIS A 37 0.70 -5.55 -2.19
N GLN A 38 0.25 -6.69 -2.72
CA GLN A 38 -0.16 -7.83 -1.90
C GLN A 38 1.02 -8.44 -1.14
N GLN A 39 2.15 -8.66 -1.80
CA GLN A 39 3.36 -9.17 -1.17
C GLN A 39 3.86 -8.19 -0.11
N LEU A 40 3.90 -6.89 -0.45
CA LEU A 40 4.27 -5.82 0.48
C LEU A 40 3.36 -5.82 1.71
N HIS A 41 2.04 -5.95 1.55
CA HIS A 41 1.11 -6.03 2.68
C HIS A 41 1.39 -7.24 3.58
N ARG A 42 1.69 -8.42 3.02
CA ARG A 42 2.05 -9.61 3.82
C ARG A 42 3.32 -9.41 4.63
N VAL A 43 4.31 -8.72 4.05
CA VAL A 43 5.57 -8.39 4.74
C VAL A 43 5.33 -7.35 5.84
N LEU A 44 4.43 -6.39 5.64
CA LEU A 44 4.09 -5.37 6.64
C LEU A 44 3.39 -5.93 7.89
N ASP A 45 2.76 -7.11 7.78
CA ASP A 45 2.13 -7.81 8.90
C ASP A 45 3.16 -8.65 9.71
N ARG A 46 4.40 -8.77 9.24
CA ARG A 46 5.48 -9.55 9.88
C ARG A 46 6.35 -8.70 10.82
N PRO A 47 6.76 -9.20 11.99
CA PRO A 47 7.64 -8.48 12.92
C PRO A 47 9.06 -8.26 12.37
N GLU A 48 9.53 -9.07 11.43
CA GLU A 48 10.83 -8.93 10.77
C GLU A 48 10.93 -7.64 9.96
N ALA A 49 9.83 -7.19 9.35
CA ALA A 49 9.81 -5.93 8.62
C ALA A 49 9.97 -4.71 9.55
N LEU A 50 9.40 -4.79 10.76
CA LEU A 50 9.55 -3.75 11.79
C LEU A 50 10.99 -3.62 12.29
N GLN A 51 11.76 -4.72 12.30
CA GLN A 51 13.17 -4.70 12.69
C GLN A 51 14.06 -4.08 11.60
N PHE A 52 13.69 -4.25 10.33
CA PHE A 52 14.46 -3.70 9.21
C PHE A 52 14.24 -2.19 9.02
N ASP A 53 12.99 -1.74 8.90
CA ASP A 53 12.66 -0.31 8.82
C ASP A 53 11.33 0.00 9.53
N PRO A 54 11.37 0.29 10.84
CA PRO A 54 10.16 0.58 11.60
C PRO A 54 9.44 1.84 11.12
N GLY A 55 10.15 2.82 10.54
CA GLY A 55 9.57 4.08 10.09
C GLY A 55 8.71 3.90 8.84
N LEU A 56 9.25 3.20 7.84
CA LEU A 56 8.55 2.89 6.60
C LEU A 56 7.34 1.98 6.88
N VAL A 57 7.53 0.94 7.70
CA VAL A 57 6.47 -0.02 8.03
C VAL A 57 5.30 0.65 8.76
N ARG A 58 5.58 1.50 9.75
CA ARG A 58 4.52 2.25 10.46
C ARG A 58 3.75 3.18 9.53
N ARG A 59 4.44 3.88 8.62
CA ARG A 59 3.80 4.76 7.63
C ARG A 59 2.90 3.97 6.67
N LEU A 60 3.37 2.83 6.16
CA LEU A 60 2.60 1.99 5.24
C LEU A 60 1.40 1.32 5.93
N ARG A 61 1.54 0.88 7.18
CA ARG A 61 0.42 0.35 7.98
C ARG A 61 -0.65 1.42 8.19
N ARG A 62 -0.27 2.66 8.52
CA ARG A 62 -1.21 3.78 8.65
C ARG A 62 -1.95 4.08 7.34
N LEU A 63 -1.26 4.01 6.20
CA LEU A 63 -1.85 4.22 4.88
C LEU A 63 -2.87 3.11 4.54
N ARG A 64 -2.57 1.87 4.92
CA ARG A 64 -3.49 0.72 4.78
C ARG A 64 -4.74 0.91 5.64
N GLU A 65 -4.59 1.33 6.89
CA GLU A 65 -5.72 1.62 7.77
C GLU A 65 -6.57 2.76 7.23
N ALA A 66 -5.96 3.85 6.76
CA ALA A 66 -6.70 4.95 6.13
C ALA A 66 -7.53 4.48 4.92
N ARG A 67 -6.97 3.62 4.06
CA ARG A 67 -7.71 3.00 2.94
C ARG A 67 -8.81 2.06 3.40
N ARG A 68 -8.59 1.32 4.49
CA ARG A 68 -9.60 0.41 5.08
C ARG A 68 -10.75 1.23 5.66
N THR A 69 -10.46 2.25 6.45
CA THR A 69 -11.47 3.17 7.01
C THR A 69 -12.23 3.91 5.92
N ALA A 70 -11.59 4.32 4.82
CA ALA A 70 -12.30 4.94 3.69
C ALA A 70 -13.31 4.01 3.00
N ARG A 71 -13.12 2.68 3.06
CA ARG A 71 -14.08 1.68 2.53
C ARG A 71 -15.22 1.38 3.49
N PHE A 72 -14.95 1.46 4.81
CA PHE A 72 -15.93 1.21 5.86
C PHE A 72 -16.56 2.50 6.41
N ALA A 73 -16.18 3.66 5.89
CA ALA A 73 -16.92 4.89 6.12
C ALA A 73 -18.35 4.58 5.67
N PRO A 74 -19.33 4.54 6.59
CA PRO A 74 -20.70 4.33 6.18
C PRO A 74 -20.96 5.40 5.14
N ARG A 75 -21.49 4.99 3.98
CA ARG A 75 -22.17 5.91 3.09
C ARG A 75 -23.28 6.48 3.97
N LEU A 76 -22.99 7.61 4.63
CA LEU A 76 -23.97 8.39 5.34
C LEU A 76 -24.99 8.67 4.25
N GLU A 77 -26.11 7.94 4.34
CA GLU A 77 -27.24 8.17 3.49
C GLU A 77 -27.59 9.64 3.70
N THR A 78 -27.20 10.44 2.72
CA THR A 78 -27.77 11.74 2.51
C THR A 78 -29.19 11.42 2.10
N GLY A 79 -30.06 11.29 3.10
CA GLY A 79 -31.49 11.35 2.94
C GLY A 79 -31.81 12.68 2.27
N THR A 80 -31.78 12.68 0.95
CA THR A 80 -32.41 13.72 0.15
C THR A 80 -33.90 13.49 0.34
N ALA A 81 -34.46 14.15 1.35
CA ALA A 81 -35.88 14.45 1.38
C ALA A 81 -36.14 15.42 0.22
N ARG A 82 -36.30 14.87 -0.99
CA ARG A 82 -36.88 15.57 -2.13
C ARG A 82 -37.80 14.63 -2.90
N ARG A 83 -39.07 14.81 -2.56
CA ARG A 83 -40.14 15.26 -3.47
C ARG A 83 -40.86 14.18 -4.29
N THR A 84 -42.18 14.39 -4.34
CA THR A 84 -43.20 13.98 -5.32
C THR A 84 -43.71 12.54 -5.29
N ALA A 85 -44.87 12.32 -4.68
CA ALA A 85 -46.15 12.12 -5.38
C ALA A 85 -47.30 12.35 -4.39
#